data_AF-A0A6L7NHI5-F1
#
_entry.id   AF-A0A6L7NHI5-F1
#
_cell.length_a   1.000
_cell.length_b   1.000
_cell.length_c   1.000
_cell.angle_alpha   90.00
_cell.angle_beta   90.00
_cell.angle_gamma   90.00
#
_symmetry.space_group_name_H-M   'P 1'
#
loop_
_entity.id
_entity.type
_entity.pdbx_description
1 polymer ?
#
loop_
_entity_poly.entity_id
_entity_poly.type
_entity_poly.pdbx_seq_one_letter_code
_entity_poly.pdbx_strand_id
1 'polypeptide(L)'
;MPPALERIDRGRALFLWLSGTRPVQWTRPASGEGMLLTLPAGASLVGWAGLDGTPVAEAVGRFGDALVAASWWDAETQSYARYAPGAAESALLNHGDALWVELSEERRWWQSGTARSRIVFGKRVADAQKAELRDEMEEVVAFFAERYGIEPPEFTLSVVPDVPLANASLRLIRLGEAIDMQSFLPYALVHEYFHILQFDWAPRSLNRSEPPFWLVEGAARFTEGLYDWLREGGAEDRIRSVWWGQSLSVDVPLSAVEERDPFLSFGAPAYALGALASDWLVRRAAAEAAGVAFDPHAPGGLGVGPAWDAHIDYYRLRPSSFSWQTAFQDAFGIGVAEFYEAFAVYRAELAAERMPHLADDVDAPALVFEGEVGPDVAARVRAQFDELQALLAERLGSGPADYTVFAAADVESAAAAHLRVSGREAPQEFCGLWSPRHFVLNLGCNTHPITLLARHHATHVRVRLAPADSLPPLSEQLCSRGPCWLTPATDRYVEAVSRAGVGVETLAQTRNRSIEAARGSGQPLHALETNAGHGAVGPEIAHALGFLAAEWLAERAGERSLFEYYRLLPASRSWEHAFRRAFGIAVADFYDAFAEYRAAGFTS
;
A
#
# COMPACT_ATOMS: atom_id res chain seq x y z
N MET A 1 46.55 -9.06 45.38
CA MET A 1 45.30 -9.78 45.07
C MET A 1 44.66 -9.05 43.90
N PRO A 2 44.19 -9.75 42.86
CA PRO A 2 43.32 -9.12 41.88
C PRO A 2 42.10 -8.53 42.61
N PRO A 3 41.55 -7.40 42.14
CA PRO A 3 40.33 -6.84 42.73
C PRO A 3 39.24 -7.92 42.75
N ALA A 4 38.47 -7.96 43.85
CA ALA A 4 37.31 -8.83 43.92
C ALA A 4 36.42 -8.54 42.71
N LEU A 5 36.12 -9.58 41.93
CA LEU A 5 35.29 -9.45 40.75
C LEU A 5 33.83 -9.34 41.22
N GLU A 6 33.42 -8.15 41.65
CA GLU A 6 32.08 -7.92 42.21
C GLU A 6 30.99 -7.91 41.15
N ARG A 7 31.35 -7.65 39.88
CA ARG A 7 30.42 -7.53 38.76
C ARG A 7 31.07 -7.96 37.44
N ILE A 8 30.33 -8.74 36.65
CA ILE A 8 30.65 -9.07 35.26
C ILE A 8 29.70 -8.24 34.39
N ASP A 9 30.23 -7.28 33.64
CA ASP A 9 29.44 -6.52 32.68
C ASP A 9 29.08 -7.37 31.46
N ARG A 10 27.95 -7.06 30.80
CA ARG A 10 27.53 -7.73 29.56
C ARG A 10 28.66 -7.64 28.51
N GLY A 11 28.91 -8.74 27.79
CA GLY A 11 30.01 -8.84 26.82
C GLY A 11 31.35 -9.32 27.40
N ARG A 12 31.45 -9.57 28.71
CA ARG A 12 32.63 -10.22 29.32
C ARG A 12 32.39 -11.72 29.54
N ALA A 13 33.40 -12.53 29.22
CA ALA A 13 33.41 -13.96 29.51
C ALA A 13 34.21 -14.26 30.79
N LEU A 14 33.81 -15.31 31.50
CA LEU A 14 34.53 -15.81 32.68
C LEU A 14 35.01 -17.23 32.39
N PHE A 15 36.32 -17.45 32.47
CA PHE A 15 36.89 -18.79 32.46
C PHE A 15 37.08 -19.26 33.90
N LEU A 16 36.35 -20.32 34.27
CA LEU A 16 36.43 -20.94 35.59
C LEU A 16 37.29 -22.20 35.49
N TRP A 17 38.42 -22.22 36.20
CA TRP A 17 39.19 -23.44 36.41
C TRP A 17 38.70 -24.14 37.67
N LEU A 18 38.00 -25.26 37.50
CA LEU A 18 37.48 -26.08 38.60
C LEU A 18 38.40 -27.29 38.81
N SER A 19 38.92 -27.46 40.02
CA SER A 19 39.77 -28.60 40.40
C SER A 19 39.26 -29.29 41.66
N GLY A 20 39.39 -30.60 41.74
CA GLY A 20 39.01 -31.39 42.91
C GLY A 20 38.50 -32.79 42.53
N THR A 21 38.28 -33.63 43.53
CA THR A 21 37.75 -35.00 43.33
C THR A 21 36.23 -35.10 43.44
N ARG A 22 35.55 -33.97 43.73
CA ARG A 22 34.10 -33.91 43.88
C ARG A 22 33.50 -33.14 42.71
N PRO A 23 32.33 -33.56 42.19
CA PRO A 23 31.58 -32.77 41.22
C PRO A 23 31.27 -31.38 41.77
N VAL A 24 31.45 -30.36 40.93
CA VAL A 24 31.01 -29.00 41.22
C VAL A 24 29.74 -28.76 40.42
N GLN A 25 28.64 -28.47 41.10
CA GLN A 25 27.43 -27.97 40.45
C GLN A 25 27.51 -26.44 40.41
N TRP A 26 27.48 -25.88 39.22
CA TRP A 26 27.38 -24.44 39.01
C TRP A 26 26.04 -24.14 38.32
N THR A 27 25.37 -23.09 38.77
CA THR A 27 24.09 -22.68 38.20
C THR A 27 24.14 -21.18 37.97
N ARG A 28 23.92 -20.77 36.72
CA ARG A 28 23.71 -19.38 36.35
C ARG A 28 22.20 -19.16 36.22
N PRO A 29 21.60 -18.19 36.92
CA PRO A 29 20.20 -17.83 36.68
C PRO A 29 20.06 -17.38 35.21
N ALA A 30 19.15 -18.03 34.50
CA ALA A 30 18.69 -17.55 33.20
C ALA A 30 17.97 -16.21 33.42
N SER A 31 18.35 -15.16 32.69
CA SER A 31 17.44 -14.02 32.55
C SER A 31 16.27 -14.50 31.67
N GLY A 32 15.05 -14.28 32.13
CA GLY A 32 13.88 -14.50 31.28
C GLY A 32 13.93 -13.62 30.03
N GLU A 33 14.50 -12.42 30.20
CA GLU A 33 14.67 -11.43 29.15
C GLU A 33 15.63 -11.91 28.05
N GLY A 34 15.26 -11.60 26.81
CA GLY A 34 16.14 -11.78 25.66
C GLY A 34 17.38 -10.89 25.75
N MET A 35 18.33 -11.14 24.86
CA MET A 35 19.62 -10.47 24.87
C MET A 35 20.04 -10.09 23.46
N LEU A 36 20.30 -8.80 23.27
CA LEU A 36 20.97 -8.31 22.07
C LEU A 36 22.48 -8.38 22.27
N LEU A 37 23.16 -9.10 21.39
CA LEU A 37 24.62 -9.21 21.32
C LEU A 37 25.15 -8.41 20.13
N THR A 38 26.38 -7.91 20.24
CA THR A 38 27.17 -7.41 19.11
C THR A 38 28.41 -8.29 19.02
N LEU A 39 28.52 -9.02 17.91
CA LEU A 39 29.58 -10.00 17.67
C LEU A 39 30.53 -9.43 16.60
N PRO A 40 31.82 -9.23 16.91
CA PRO A 40 32.80 -8.78 15.91
C PRO A 40 33.06 -9.88 14.87
N ALA A 41 33.69 -9.51 13.76
CA ALA A 41 34.30 -10.46 12.83
C ALA A 41 35.27 -11.41 13.57
N GLY A 42 35.28 -12.68 13.16
CA GLY A 42 36.02 -13.76 13.79
C GLY A 42 35.16 -14.59 14.76
N ALA A 43 35.82 -15.35 15.62
CA ALA A 43 35.16 -16.28 16.54
C ALA A 43 34.80 -15.62 17.88
N SER A 44 33.52 -15.68 18.25
CA SER A 44 32.98 -15.21 19.53
C SER A 44 32.42 -16.38 20.33
N LEU A 45 32.77 -16.49 21.62
CA LEU A 45 32.13 -17.44 22.55
C LEU A 45 30.93 -16.76 23.21
N VAL A 46 29.75 -17.37 23.04
CA VAL A 46 28.47 -16.84 23.51
C VAL A 46 27.68 -17.95 24.22
N GLY A 47 26.92 -17.57 25.24
CA GLY A 47 25.89 -18.45 25.79
C GLY A 47 24.59 -18.25 25.05
N TRP A 48 23.89 -19.33 24.71
CA TRP A 48 22.55 -19.26 24.13
C TRP A 48 21.54 -18.79 25.18
N ALA A 49 20.95 -17.62 24.98
CA ALA A 49 19.87 -17.13 25.83
C ALA A 49 18.47 -17.36 25.24
N GLY A 50 18.36 -17.91 24.02
CA GLY A 50 17.08 -18.21 23.40
C GLY A 50 16.39 -19.44 24.00
N LEU A 51 15.45 -20.00 23.23
CA LEU A 51 14.58 -21.09 23.68
C LEU A 51 15.30 -22.44 23.69
N ASP A 52 14.84 -23.32 24.57
CA ASP A 52 15.26 -24.72 24.57
C ASP A 52 14.76 -25.44 23.32
N GLY A 53 15.61 -26.30 22.77
CA GLY A 53 15.28 -27.10 21.60
C GLY A 53 15.43 -26.36 20.26
N THR A 54 15.93 -25.12 20.23
CA THR A 54 16.11 -24.37 18.98
C THR A 54 17.19 -25.05 18.12
N PRO A 55 16.90 -25.44 16.87
CA PRO A 55 17.93 -25.97 15.96
C PRO A 55 19.07 -24.96 15.77
N VAL A 56 20.33 -25.43 15.81
CA VAL A 56 21.51 -24.55 15.59
C VAL A 56 21.37 -23.77 14.29
N ALA A 57 20.92 -24.44 13.22
CA ALA A 57 20.74 -23.80 11.91
C ALA A 57 19.75 -22.63 11.94
N GLU A 58 18.69 -22.72 12.75
CA GLU A 58 17.72 -21.63 12.95
C GLU A 58 18.35 -20.49 13.76
N ALA A 59 18.99 -20.82 14.88
CA ALA A 59 19.58 -19.84 15.79
C ALA A 59 20.66 -18.97 15.12
N VAL A 60 21.53 -19.58 14.30
CA VAL A 60 22.63 -18.87 13.62
C VAL A 60 22.33 -18.53 12.15
N GLY A 61 21.24 -19.06 11.58
CA GLY A 61 20.86 -18.79 10.19
C GLY A 61 20.60 -17.31 9.90
N ARG A 62 20.22 -16.54 10.92
CA ARG A 62 19.99 -15.08 10.86
C ARG A 62 21.21 -14.26 10.45
N PHE A 63 22.41 -14.79 10.62
CA PHE A 63 23.62 -14.13 10.14
C PHE A 63 23.77 -14.16 8.62
N GLY A 64 23.00 -15.00 7.92
CA GLY A 64 23.08 -15.18 6.47
C GLY A 64 24.50 -15.49 6.01
N ASP A 65 24.95 -14.78 4.98
CA ASP A 65 26.29 -14.94 4.40
C ASP A 65 27.44 -14.51 5.34
N ALA A 66 27.12 -13.82 6.45
CA ALA A 66 28.14 -13.48 7.44
C ALA A 66 28.57 -14.68 8.29
N LEU A 67 27.76 -15.74 8.38
CA LEU A 67 28.11 -16.92 9.16
C LEU A 67 29.19 -17.76 8.45
N VAL A 68 30.36 -17.86 9.07
CA VAL A 68 31.39 -18.80 8.62
C VAL A 68 31.12 -20.18 9.20
N ALA A 69 30.89 -20.26 10.51
CA ALA A 69 30.54 -21.49 11.21
C ALA A 69 29.99 -21.22 12.62
N ALA A 70 29.30 -22.21 13.17
CA ALA A 70 29.03 -22.31 14.59
C ALA A 70 29.63 -23.62 15.13
N SER A 71 30.08 -23.65 16.38
CA SER A 71 30.55 -24.88 17.02
C SER A 71 30.12 -24.92 18.47
N TRP A 72 29.75 -26.11 18.96
CA TRP A 72 29.32 -26.31 20.34
C TRP A 72 29.91 -27.61 20.87
N TRP A 73 29.97 -27.74 22.20
CA TRP A 73 30.42 -28.97 22.83
C TRP A 73 29.29 -29.99 22.85
N ASP A 74 29.51 -31.15 22.23
CA ASP A 74 28.63 -32.30 22.33
C ASP A 74 29.13 -33.20 23.48
N ALA A 75 28.32 -33.26 24.54
CA ALA A 75 28.63 -34.04 25.72
C ALA A 75 28.56 -35.56 25.49
N GLU A 76 27.77 -36.03 24.52
CA GLU A 76 27.67 -37.46 24.22
C GLU A 76 28.94 -37.95 23.50
N THR A 77 29.40 -37.19 22.51
CA THR A 77 30.61 -37.53 21.74
C THR A 77 31.90 -37.01 22.37
N GLN A 78 31.82 -36.18 23.41
CA GLN A 78 32.95 -35.50 24.05
C GLN A 78 33.81 -34.76 23.02
N SER A 79 33.16 -34.08 22.06
CA SER A 79 33.82 -33.40 20.97
C SER A 79 33.11 -32.10 20.60
N TYR A 80 33.79 -31.20 19.89
CA TYR A 80 33.12 -30.04 19.33
C TYR A 80 32.43 -30.42 18.02
N ALA A 81 31.12 -30.37 18.00
CA ALA A 81 30.36 -30.42 16.77
C ALA A 81 30.43 -29.05 16.09
N ARG A 82 30.42 -29.05 14.75
CA ARG A 82 30.52 -27.84 13.93
C ARG A 82 29.37 -27.82 12.93
N TYR A 83 28.68 -26.68 12.88
CA TYR A 83 27.72 -26.33 11.85
C TYR A 83 28.35 -25.31 10.92
N ALA A 84 28.09 -25.46 9.62
CA ALA A 84 28.37 -24.46 8.60
C ALA A 84 27.11 -24.29 7.75
N PRO A 85 26.90 -23.11 7.11
CA PRO A 85 25.77 -22.91 6.22
C PRO A 85 25.65 -24.05 5.19
N GLY A 86 24.44 -24.61 5.04
CA GLY A 86 24.16 -25.71 4.13
C GLY A 86 24.33 -27.14 4.67
N ALA A 87 24.73 -27.32 5.93
CA ALA A 87 24.75 -28.64 6.57
C ALA A 87 23.31 -29.19 6.75
N ALA A 88 23.11 -30.49 6.47
CA ALA A 88 21.79 -31.13 6.44
C ALA A 88 21.18 -31.44 7.82
N GLU A 89 22.01 -31.50 8.87
CA GLU A 89 21.58 -31.77 10.24
C GLU A 89 22.12 -30.69 11.16
N SER A 90 21.30 -30.24 12.11
CA SER A 90 21.70 -29.30 13.15
C SER A 90 21.28 -29.83 14.52
N ALA A 91 22.18 -29.83 15.48
CA ALA A 91 21.83 -30.14 16.86
C ALA A 91 20.80 -29.13 17.39
N LEU A 92 20.18 -29.48 18.52
CA LEU A 92 19.28 -28.59 19.24
C LEU A 92 20.07 -27.87 20.32
N LEU A 93 19.88 -26.56 20.42
CA LEU A 93 20.42 -25.71 21.46
C LEU A 93 19.43 -25.63 22.63
N ASN A 94 19.96 -25.74 23.82
CA ASN A 94 19.26 -25.44 25.06
C ASN A 94 19.80 -24.16 25.67
N HIS A 95 18.94 -23.45 26.39
CA HIS A 95 19.30 -22.25 27.11
C HIS A 95 20.51 -22.52 28.01
N GLY A 96 21.53 -21.67 27.86
CA GLY A 96 22.81 -21.79 28.56
C GLY A 96 23.88 -22.58 27.80
N ASP A 97 23.55 -23.25 26.69
CA ASP A 97 24.55 -23.91 25.85
C ASP A 97 25.59 -22.90 25.34
N ALA A 98 26.84 -23.35 25.27
CA ALA A 98 27.96 -22.51 24.83
C ALA A 98 28.21 -22.71 23.33
N LEU A 99 28.17 -21.61 22.57
CA LEU A 99 28.46 -21.60 21.14
C LEU A 99 29.70 -20.76 20.85
N TRP A 100 30.56 -21.30 19.99
CA TRP A 100 31.50 -20.51 19.21
C TRP A 100 30.82 -20.11 17.91
N VAL A 101 30.63 -18.82 17.69
CA VAL A 101 30.07 -18.27 16.45
C VAL A 101 31.19 -17.53 15.70
N GLU A 102 31.49 -17.97 14.49
CA GLU A 102 32.51 -17.39 13.63
C GLU A 102 31.83 -16.59 12.52
N LEU A 103 32.12 -15.28 12.46
CA LEU A 103 31.53 -14.36 11.48
C LEU A 103 32.59 -13.75 10.56
N SER A 104 32.24 -13.48 9.31
CA SER A 104 33.11 -12.76 8.36
C SER A 104 33.10 -11.24 8.58
N GLU A 105 32.04 -10.71 9.19
CA GLU A 105 31.85 -9.30 9.52
C GLU A 105 31.11 -9.13 10.86
N GLU A 106 31.12 -7.91 11.41
CA GLU A 106 30.39 -7.62 12.65
C GLU A 106 28.87 -7.75 12.45
N ARG A 107 28.18 -8.40 13.40
CA ARG A 107 26.72 -8.53 13.41
C ARG A 107 26.14 -8.28 14.78
N ARG A 108 24.94 -7.72 14.81
CA ARG A 108 24.06 -7.77 15.99
C ARG A 108 23.22 -9.04 15.94
N TRP A 109 22.98 -9.64 17.09
CA TRP A 109 22.23 -10.88 17.21
C TRP A 109 21.24 -10.80 18.36
N TRP A 110 19.95 -10.87 18.06
CA TRP A 110 18.91 -10.94 19.06
C TRP A 110 18.63 -12.39 19.46
N GLN A 111 18.91 -12.72 20.72
CA GLN A 111 18.50 -13.97 21.34
C GLN A 111 17.20 -13.72 22.09
N SER A 112 16.09 -14.34 21.67
CA SER A 112 14.73 -14.00 22.11
C SER A 112 14.44 -14.21 23.60
N GLY A 113 15.36 -14.80 24.37
CA GLY A 113 15.13 -15.08 25.79
C GLY A 113 14.16 -16.24 25.98
N THR A 114 13.60 -16.34 27.19
CA THR A 114 12.49 -17.26 27.51
C THR A 114 11.17 -16.52 27.75
N ALA A 115 11.22 -15.21 28.02
CA ALA A 115 10.06 -14.35 28.16
C ALA A 115 9.54 -13.98 26.75
N ARG A 116 8.54 -14.75 26.29
CA ARG A 116 7.85 -14.45 25.03
C ARG A 116 6.92 -13.25 25.18
N SER A 117 6.89 -12.39 24.17
CA SER A 117 5.80 -11.45 23.96
C SER A 117 4.46 -12.16 24.04
N ARG A 118 3.52 -11.61 24.81
CA ARG A 118 2.25 -12.29 25.05
C ARG A 118 1.29 -12.04 23.89
N ILE A 119 1.16 -12.98 22.97
CA ILE A 119 0.12 -12.91 21.93
C ILE A 119 -1.15 -13.62 22.41
N VAL A 120 -2.23 -12.87 22.54
CA VAL A 120 -3.57 -13.34 22.93
C VAL A 120 -4.43 -13.44 21.69
N PHE A 121 -4.79 -14.67 21.32
CA PHE A 121 -5.63 -14.92 20.15
C PHE A 121 -7.11 -15.02 20.52
N GLY A 122 -7.96 -14.39 19.71
CA GLY A 122 -9.40 -14.57 19.76
C GLY A 122 -9.81 -16.00 19.41
N LYS A 123 -11.03 -16.39 19.81
CA LYS A 123 -11.52 -17.78 19.73
C LYS A 123 -11.57 -18.36 18.31
N ARG A 124 -11.54 -17.54 17.26
CA ARG A 124 -11.68 -17.99 15.86
C ARG A 124 -10.36 -18.03 15.06
N VAL A 125 -9.21 -17.70 15.67
CA VAL A 125 -7.92 -17.84 14.97
C VAL A 125 -7.52 -19.32 14.96
N ALA A 126 -7.28 -19.89 13.78
CA ALA A 126 -6.87 -21.30 13.65
C ALA A 126 -5.45 -21.52 14.23
N ASP A 127 -5.16 -22.70 14.76
CA ASP A 127 -3.87 -22.96 15.43
C ASP A 127 -2.66 -22.81 14.50
N ALA A 128 -2.80 -23.18 13.22
CA ALA A 128 -1.77 -22.93 12.20
C ALA A 128 -1.48 -21.43 12.04
N GLN A 129 -2.53 -20.60 11.94
CA GLN A 129 -2.38 -19.15 11.87
C GLN A 129 -1.76 -18.58 13.16
N LYS A 130 -2.07 -19.15 14.34
CA LYS A 130 -1.43 -18.73 15.60
C LYS A 130 0.07 -19.06 15.65
N ALA A 131 0.51 -20.13 14.99
CA ALA A 131 1.92 -20.47 14.88
C ALA A 131 2.62 -19.47 13.95
N GLU A 132 2.10 -19.31 12.73
CA GLU A 132 2.58 -18.34 11.74
C GLU A 132 2.67 -16.91 12.31
N LEU A 133 1.64 -16.44 13.03
CA LEU A 133 1.63 -15.13 13.69
C LEU A 133 2.71 -14.97 14.77
N ARG A 134 3.09 -16.06 15.46
CA ARG A 134 4.15 -16.01 16.46
C ARG A 134 5.51 -15.97 15.79
N ASP A 135 5.71 -16.83 14.80
CA ASP A 135 6.97 -16.93 14.07
C ASP A 135 7.27 -15.60 13.37
N GLU A 136 6.28 -15.02 12.68
CA GLU A 136 6.41 -13.72 12.03
C GLU A 136 6.67 -12.59 13.05
N MET A 137 6.00 -12.57 14.21
CA MET A 137 6.28 -11.57 15.24
C MET A 137 7.70 -11.72 15.83
N GLU A 138 8.22 -12.94 15.95
CA GLU A 138 9.59 -13.18 16.37
C GLU A 138 10.61 -12.65 15.34
N GLU A 139 10.30 -12.74 14.04
CA GLU A 139 11.09 -12.12 12.96
C GLU A 139 11.01 -10.58 13.00
N VAL A 140 9.82 -10.01 13.21
CA VAL A 140 9.64 -8.55 13.35
C VAL A 140 10.42 -8.01 14.54
N VAL A 141 10.31 -8.63 15.71
CA VAL A 141 11.08 -8.23 16.92
C VAL A 141 12.58 -8.30 16.66
N ALA A 142 13.05 -9.38 16.02
CA ALA A 142 14.45 -9.56 15.68
C ALA A 142 14.95 -8.46 14.74
N PHE A 143 14.16 -8.14 13.71
CA PHE A 143 14.47 -7.06 12.78
C PHE A 143 14.74 -5.75 13.53
N PHE A 144 13.87 -5.32 14.44
CA PHE A 144 14.08 -4.08 15.18
C PHE A 144 15.28 -4.16 16.14
N ALA A 145 15.46 -5.29 16.81
CA ALA A 145 16.57 -5.50 17.73
C ALA A 145 17.92 -5.46 17.00
N GLU A 146 18.05 -6.19 15.90
CA GLU A 146 19.28 -6.33 15.15
C GLU A 146 19.57 -5.13 14.27
N ARG A 147 18.55 -4.43 13.76
CA ARG A 147 18.72 -3.25 12.89
C ARG A 147 18.91 -1.94 13.67
N TYR A 148 18.27 -1.78 14.82
CA TYR A 148 18.26 -0.50 15.54
C TYR A 148 18.78 -0.60 16.97
N GLY A 149 19.18 -1.79 17.40
CA GLY A 149 19.67 -2.00 18.75
C GLY A 149 18.57 -1.90 19.80
N ILE A 150 17.32 -2.20 19.43
CA ILE A 150 16.15 -2.02 20.28
C ILE A 150 15.87 -3.31 21.04
N GLU A 151 16.03 -3.29 22.36
CA GLU A 151 15.50 -4.37 23.18
C GLU A 151 13.96 -4.27 23.17
N PRO A 152 13.24 -5.36 22.83
CA PRO A 152 11.79 -5.34 22.74
C PRO A 152 11.18 -5.05 24.13
N PRO A 153 10.24 -4.11 24.24
CA PRO A 153 9.54 -3.88 25.49
C PRO A 153 8.61 -5.06 25.80
N GLU A 154 8.15 -5.17 27.05
CA GLU A 154 7.06 -6.09 27.37
C GLU A 154 5.76 -5.61 26.73
N PHE A 155 5.14 -6.44 25.89
CA PHE A 155 3.84 -6.11 25.30
C PHE A 155 2.88 -7.32 25.27
N THR A 156 1.59 -6.99 25.19
CA THR A 156 0.54 -7.95 24.87
C THR A 156 -0.10 -7.57 23.56
N LEU A 157 0.02 -8.46 22.58
CA LEU A 157 -0.66 -8.31 21.29
C LEU A 157 -1.96 -9.09 21.31
N SER A 158 -3.10 -8.40 21.14
CA SER A 158 -4.38 -9.07 21.01
C SER A 158 -4.74 -9.21 19.53
N VAL A 159 -4.92 -10.44 19.05
CA VAL A 159 -5.34 -10.73 17.68
C VAL A 159 -6.79 -11.17 17.71
N VAL A 160 -7.70 -10.31 17.26
CA VAL A 160 -9.15 -10.59 17.34
C VAL A 160 -9.77 -10.54 15.93
N PRO A 161 -10.41 -11.63 15.50
CA PRO A 161 -11.18 -11.62 14.25
C PRO A 161 -12.48 -10.82 14.41
N ASP A 162 -12.94 -10.20 13.33
CA ASP A 162 -14.31 -9.66 13.17
C ASP A 162 -14.70 -8.45 14.07
N VAL A 163 -13.75 -7.66 14.55
CA VAL A 163 -14.08 -6.44 15.32
C VAL A 163 -14.35 -5.26 14.36
N PRO A 164 -15.46 -4.51 14.47
CA PRO A 164 -15.72 -3.31 13.66
C PRO A 164 -14.63 -2.23 13.82
N LEU A 165 -14.24 -1.54 12.74
CA LEU A 165 -13.14 -0.53 12.68
C LEU A 165 -13.21 0.57 13.74
N ALA A 166 -14.41 0.98 14.14
CA ALA A 166 -14.64 2.12 15.04
C ALA A 166 -14.10 1.94 16.48
N ASN A 167 -13.74 0.72 16.93
CA ASN A 167 -13.36 0.44 18.32
C ASN A 167 -11.89 -0.02 18.49
N ALA A 168 -10.99 0.25 17.54
CA ALA A 168 -9.60 -0.19 17.65
C ALA A 168 -8.82 0.66 18.65
N SER A 169 -8.10 0.01 19.56
CA SER A 169 -6.95 0.60 20.23
C SER A 169 -5.67 0.08 19.56
N LEU A 170 -4.57 0.85 19.64
CA LEU A 170 -3.25 0.58 19.04
C LEU A 170 -2.50 -0.65 19.64
N ARG A 171 -3.23 -1.59 20.25
CA ARG A 171 -2.72 -2.87 20.79
C ARG A 171 -3.54 -4.07 20.29
N LEU A 172 -4.34 -3.86 19.25
CA LEU A 172 -5.29 -4.81 18.71
C LEU A 172 -5.06 -4.99 17.21
N ILE A 173 -4.53 -6.15 16.83
CA ILE A 173 -4.44 -6.53 15.41
C ILE A 173 -5.76 -7.18 15.01
N ARG A 174 -6.32 -6.65 13.92
CA ARG A 174 -7.60 -7.07 13.36
C ARG A 174 -7.34 -8.01 12.19
N LEU A 175 -7.94 -9.19 12.23
CA LEU A 175 -7.96 -10.09 11.08
C LEU A 175 -9.37 -10.02 10.47
N GLY A 176 -9.50 -9.49 9.26
CA GLY A 176 -10.77 -9.46 8.53
C GLY A 176 -10.93 -10.71 7.65
N GLU A 177 -12.16 -11.20 7.49
CA GLU A 177 -12.47 -12.43 6.70
C GLU A 177 -12.09 -12.36 5.20
N ALA A 178 -11.79 -11.17 4.67
CA ALA A 178 -11.55 -10.96 3.24
C ALA A 178 -10.12 -10.48 2.89
N ILE A 179 -9.23 -10.34 3.87
CA ILE A 179 -7.83 -9.98 3.61
C ILE A 179 -7.07 -11.28 3.40
N ASP A 180 -6.36 -11.39 2.28
CA ASP A 180 -5.39 -12.46 2.07
C ASP A 180 -4.31 -12.35 3.16
N MET A 181 -4.47 -13.20 4.18
CA MET A 181 -3.65 -13.21 5.38
C MET A 181 -2.18 -13.46 5.07
N GLN A 182 -1.87 -14.23 4.02
CA GLN A 182 -0.49 -14.62 3.74
C GLN A 182 0.34 -13.45 3.22
N SER A 183 -0.25 -12.59 2.39
CA SER A 183 0.45 -11.44 1.83
C SER A 183 0.40 -10.22 2.74
N PHE A 184 -0.67 -10.00 3.52
CA PHE A 184 -0.81 -8.78 4.33
C PHE A 184 -0.19 -8.88 5.73
N LEU A 185 -0.03 -10.09 6.28
CA LEU A 185 0.24 -10.24 7.70
C LEU A 185 1.62 -9.74 8.14
N PRO A 186 2.75 -10.07 7.48
CA PRO A 186 4.07 -9.55 7.82
C PRO A 186 4.06 -8.03 8.00
N TYR A 187 3.45 -7.35 7.02
CA TYR A 187 3.38 -5.90 6.95
C TYR A 187 2.60 -5.27 8.11
N ALA A 188 1.42 -5.83 8.41
CA ALA A 188 0.62 -5.36 9.52
C ALA A 188 1.32 -5.56 10.86
N LEU A 189 2.03 -6.68 11.05
CA LEU A 189 2.76 -6.93 12.30
C LEU A 189 3.89 -5.92 12.51
N VAL A 190 4.67 -5.59 11.47
CA VAL A 190 5.73 -4.58 11.55
C VAL A 190 5.16 -3.20 11.88
N HIS A 191 4.11 -2.79 11.17
CA HIS A 191 3.44 -1.51 11.37
C HIS A 191 2.96 -1.36 12.82
N GLU A 192 2.25 -2.37 13.33
CA GLU A 192 1.68 -2.36 14.68
C GLU A 192 2.75 -2.52 15.77
N TYR A 193 3.79 -3.32 15.52
CA TYR A 193 4.93 -3.42 16.44
C TYR A 193 5.70 -2.09 16.51
N PHE A 194 5.80 -1.35 15.41
CA PHE A 194 6.39 -0.02 15.45
C PHE A 194 5.60 0.94 16.34
N HIS A 195 4.27 0.88 16.32
CA HIS A 195 3.45 1.64 17.27
C HIS A 195 3.76 1.24 18.72
N ILE A 196 3.95 -0.04 19.03
CA ILE A 196 4.35 -0.47 20.39
C ILE A 196 5.63 0.22 20.83
N LEU A 197 6.63 0.32 19.94
CA LEU A 197 7.87 1.04 20.22
C LEU A 197 7.66 2.54 20.39
N GLN A 198 6.87 3.17 19.51
CA GLN A 198 6.50 4.59 19.65
C GLN A 198 5.86 4.88 21.00
N PHE A 199 4.96 4.01 21.48
CA PHE A 199 4.32 4.11 22.79
C PHE A 199 5.26 3.85 23.95
N ASP A 200 6.18 2.90 23.81
CA ASP A 200 7.15 2.58 24.85
C ASP A 200 8.13 3.75 25.08
N TRP A 201 8.63 4.33 23.99
CA TRP A 201 9.51 5.48 24.07
C TRP A 201 8.77 6.73 24.49
N ALA A 202 7.55 6.96 24.00
CA ALA A 202 6.81 8.20 24.23
C ALA A 202 5.42 7.98 24.89
N PRO A 203 5.33 7.37 26.10
CA PRO A 203 4.07 6.85 26.66
C PRO A 203 3.05 7.91 27.08
N ARG A 204 3.53 9.11 27.43
CA ARG A 204 2.69 10.27 27.76
C ARG A 204 2.28 11.07 26.54
N SER A 205 2.88 10.75 25.39
CA SER A 205 3.01 11.56 24.19
C SER A 205 2.15 11.02 23.02
N LEU A 206 1.12 10.20 23.24
CA LEU A 206 0.13 9.88 22.19
C LEU A 206 -1.37 10.08 22.56
N ASN A 207 -1.68 10.68 23.72
CA ASN A 207 -3.03 11.08 24.16
C ASN A 207 -3.35 12.60 24.26
N ARG A 208 -2.43 13.55 23.99
CA ARG A 208 -2.59 15.01 24.13
C ARG A 208 -1.72 15.83 23.14
N SER A 209 -2.29 16.42 22.09
CA SER A 209 -1.61 17.48 21.26
C SER A 209 -0.16 17.13 20.88
N GLU A 210 -0.01 15.95 20.30
CA GLU A 210 1.21 15.17 20.14
C GLU A 210 1.51 14.93 18.66
N PRO A 211 2.65 14.29 18.29
CA PRO A 211 3.13 14.22 16.92
C PRO A 211 2.02 14.18 15.87
N PRO A 212 2.17 14.93 14.77
CA PRO A 212 1.15 14.94 13.74
C PRO A 212 0.89 13.51 13.27
N PHE A 213 -0.38 13.18 13.02
CA PHE A 213 -0.84 11.82 12.77
C PHE A 213 -0.11 11.19 11.57
N TRP A 214 0.18 12.00 10.55
CA TRP A 214 0.99 11.59 9.41
C TRP A 214 2.39 11.10 9.79
N LEU A 215 3.01 11.63 10.85
CA LEU A 215 4.35 11.21 11.28
C LEU A 215 4.28 9.89 12.07
N VAL A 216 3.22 9.70 12.87
CA VAL A 216 2.99 8.46 13.63
C VAL A 216 2.73 7.29 12.68
N GLU A 217 1.71 7.44 11.85
CA GLU A 217 1.25 6.41 10.91
C GLU A 217 2.18 6.29 9.70
N GLY A 218 2.71 7.41 9.23
CA GLY A 218 3.67 7.44 8.13
C GLY A 218 5.00 6.81 8.48
N ALA A 219 5.54 7.04 9.67
CA ALA A 219 6.77 6.38 10.10
C ALA A 219 6.55 4.86 10.25
N ALA A 220 5.41 4.43 10.79
CA ALA A 220 5.07 3.00 10.84
C ALA A 220 4.96 2.38 9.44
N ARG A 221 4.30 3.06 8.50
CA ARG A 221 4.18 2.64 7.10
C ARG A 221 5.53 2.67 6.35
N PHE A 222 6.40 3.60 6.69
CA PHE A 222 7.77 3.66 6.19
C PHE A 222 8.59 2.46 6.68
N THR A 223 8.52 2.15 7.97
CA THR A 223 9.23 1.00 8.54
C THR A 223 8.70 -0.33 8.02
N GLU A 224 7.40 -0.44 7.74
CA GLU A 224 6.80 -1.57 7.02
C GLU A 224 7.50 -1.79 5.66
N GLY A 225 7.61 -0.74 4.84
CA GLY A 225 8.28 -0.85 3.55
C GLY A 225 9.77 -1.15 3.67
N LEU A 226 10.45 -0.62 4.69
CA LEU A 226 11.86 -0.94 4.93
C LEU A 226 12.05 -2.43 5.30
N TYR A 227 11.15 -2.98 6.13
CA TYR A 227 11.15 -4.39 6.46
C TYR A 227 10.92 -5.26 5.22
N ASP A 228 9.92 -4.91 4.40
CA ASP A 228 9.62 -5.58 3.13
C ASP A 228 10.85 -5.64 2.21
N TRP A 229 11.45 -4.46 1.99
CA TRP A 229 12.65 -4.31 1.15
C TRP A 229 13.77 -5.26 1.57
N LEU A 230 14.11 -5.25 2.86
CA LEU A 230 15.22 -6.01 3.40
C LEU A 230 14.93 -7.51 3.45
N ARG A 231 13.68 -7.90 3.66
CA ARG A 231 13.27 -9.31 3.72
C ARG A 231 13.23 -9.95 2.35
N GLU A 232 12.64 -9.26 1.36
CA GLU A 232 12.41 -9.84 0.03
C GLU A 232 13.57 -9.56 -0.95
N GLY A 233 14.53 -8.73 -0.57
CA GLY A 233 15.61 -8.29 -1.46
C GLY A 233 15.09 -7.48 -2.65
N GLY A 234 13.94 -6.83 -2.49
CA GLY A 234 13.30 -6.03 -3.53
C GLY A 234 14.10 -4.77 -3.91
N ALA A 235 13.66 -4.08 -4.94
CA ALA A 235 14.20 -2.75 -5.27
C ALA A 235 13.53 -1.69 -4.37
N GLU A 236 14.33 -0.88 -3.65
CA GLU A 236 13.88 0.26 -2.84
C GLU A 236 12.90 1.17 -3.61
N ASP A 237 13.18 1.39 -4.90
CA ASP A 237 12.37 2.22 -5.80
C ASP A 237 10.93 1.69 -6.00
N ARG A 238 10.70 0.37 -5.83
CA ARG A 238 9.36 -0.23 -5.91
C ARG A 238 8.48 0.30 -4.79
N ILE A 239 8.96 0.22 -3.55
CA ILE A 239 8.22 0.65 -2.35
C ILE A 239 7.97 2.17 -2.40
N ARG A 240 8.99 2.95 -2.74
CA ARG A 240 8.84 4.41 -2.91
C ARG A 240 7.81 4.74 -4.00
N SER A 241 7.78 3.99 -5.09
CA SER A 241 6.77 4.16 -6.15
C SER A 241 5.35 3.82 -5.68
N VAL A 242 5.17 2.85 -4.77
CA VAL A 242 3.87 2.57 -4.11
C VAL A 242 3.42 3.76 -3.29
N TRP A 243 4.29 4.25 -2.40
CA TRP A 243 3.94 5.38 -1.54
C TRP A 243 3.63 6.61 -2.37
N TRP A 244 4.45 6.89 -3.38
CA TRP A 244 4.21 7.95 -4.33
C TRP A 244 2.83 7.83 -5.00
N GLY A 245 2.58 6.72 -5.70
CA GLY A 245 1.35 6.53 -6.48
C GLY A 245 0.08 6.60 -5.62
N GLN A 246 0.14 6.11 -4.38
CA GLN A 246 -0.96 6.22 -3.42
C GLN A 246 -1.11 7.63 -2.86
N SER A 247 -0.01 8.31 -2.52
CA SER A 247 -0.02 9.67 -1.96
C SER A 247 -0.62 10.70 -2.90
N LEU A 248 -0.56 10.45 -4.21
CA LEU A 248 -1.20 11.29 -5.21
C LEU A 248 -2.71 11.45 -4.97
N SER A 249 -3.38 10.50 -4.31
CA SER A 249 -4.82 10.64 -4.04
C SER A 249 -5.16 11.64 -2.92
N VAL A 250 -4.16 12.19 -2.22
CA VAL A 250 -4.35 13.21 -1.17
C VAL A 250 -4.06 14.58 -1.75
N ASP A 251 -5.05 15.36 -2.14
CA ASP A 251 -4.88 16.67 -2.81
C ASP A 251 -4.54 17.84 -1.87
N VAL A 252 -4.52 17.61 -0.57
CA VAL A 252 -4.16 18.61 0.45
C VAL A 252 -2.66 18.55 0.78
N PRO A 253 -2.05 19.65 1.30
CA PRO A 253 -0.68 19.62 1.80
C PRO A 253 -0.53 18.69 3.02
N LEU A 254 0.68 18.20 3.28
CA LEU A 254 0.96 17.31 4.42
C LEU A 254 0.53 17.92 5.77
N SER A 255 0.67 19.23 5.93
CA SER A 255 0.24 19.95 7.14
C SER A 255 -1.27 19.92 7.36
N ALA A 256 -2.09 19.62 6.35
CA ALA A 256 -3.54 19.49 6.49
C ALA A 256 -3.97 18.13 7.06
N VAL A 257 -3.05 17.15 7.13
CA VAL A 257 -3.28 15.82 7.71
C VAL A 257 -2.48 15.60 8.99
N GLU A 258 -2.16 16.67 9.71
CA GLU A 258 -1.59 16.58 11.07
C GLU A 258 -2.60 16.01 12.08
N GLU A 259 -3.89 16.27 11.87
CA GLU A 259 -4.95 15.81 12.74
C GLU A 259 -5.48 14.43 12.30
N ARG A 260 -5.95 13.65 13.28
CA ARG A 260 -6.45 12.29 13.09
C ARG A 260 -7.60 12.22 12.09
N ASP A 261 -8.62 13.07 12.24
CA ASP A 261 -9.85 12.96 11.44
C ASP A 261 -9.59 13.27 9.95
N PRO A 262 -8.89 14.37 9.59
CA PRO A 262 -8.45 14.59 8.21
C PRO A 262 -7.60 13.43 7.69
N PHE A 263 -6.62 12.95 8.45
CA PHE A 263 -5.77 11.84 8.03
C PHE A 263 -6.58 10.56 7.73
N LEU A 264 -7.46 10.16 8.64
CA LEU A 264 -8.29 8.96 8.47
C LEU A 264 -9.33 9.10 7.36
N SER A 265 -9.77 10.31 7.03
CA SER A 265 -10.71 10.54 5.92
C SER A 265 -10.12 10.17 4.55
N PHE A 266 -8.79 10.24 4.40
CA PHE A 266 -8.11 9.82 3.18
C PHE A 266 -7.75 8.33 3.15
N GLY A 267 -7.77 7.63 4.29
CA GLY A 267 -7.43 6.20 4.37
C GLY A 267 -6.00 5.89 3.93
N ALA A 268 -5.78 4.77 3.22
CA ALA A 268 -4.46 4.30 2.80
C ALA A 268 -3.58 5.35 2.05
N PRO A 269 -4.12 6.22 1.17
CA PRO A 269 -3.38 7.36 0.60
C PRO A 269 -2.66 8.26 1.62
N ALA A 270 -3.27 8.53 2.78
CA ALA A 270 -2.66 9.37 3.82
C ALA A 270 -1.47 8.68 4.49
N TYR A 271 -1.55 7.36 4.72
CA TYR A 271 -0.43 6.55 5.20
C TYR A 271 0.75 6.59 4.23
N ALA A 272 0.46 6.45 2.94
CA ALA A 272 1.47 6.53 1.89
C ALA A 272 2.12 7.92 1.80
N LEU A 273 1.34 8.99 1.95
CA LEU A 273 1.86 10.35 2.02
C LEU A 273 2.80 10.54 3.24
N GLY A 274 2.40 10.05 4.41
CA GLY A 274 3.24 10.09 5.62
C GLY A 274 4.51 9.23 5.51
N ALA A 275 4.43 8.08 4.84
CA ALA A 275 5.60 7.23 4.58
C ALA A 275 6.59 7.90 3.63
N LEU A 276 6.10 8.52 2.55
CA LEU A 276 6.92 9.30 1.63
C LEU A 276 7.58 10.51 2.32
N ALA A 277 6.89 11.14 3.27
CA ALA A 277 7.44 12.19 4.12
C ALA A 277 8.55 11.68 5.05
N SER A 278 8.33 10.52 5.67
CA SER A 278 9.33 9.86 6.53
C SER A 278 10.56 9.43 5.75
N ASP A 279 10.38 8.87 4.55
CA ASP A 279 11.45 8.56 3.59
C ASP A 279 12.30 9.79 3.28
N TRP A 280 11.65 10.90 2.87
CA TRP A 280 12.34 12.15 2.57
C TRP A 280 13.18 12.65 3.76
N LEU A 281 12.62 12.63 4.98
CA LEU A 281 13.30 13.08 6.20
C LEU A 281 14.52 12.22 6.53
N VAL A 282 14.37 10.91 6.47
CA VAL A 282 15.44 9.96 6.77
C VAL A 282 16.58 10.10 5.75
N ARG A 283 16.25 10.25 4.47
CA ARG A 283 17.23 10.45 3.39
C ARG A 283 18.00 11.76 3.53
N ARG A 284 17.30 12.84 3.87
CA ARG A 284 17.93 14.14 4.13
C ARG A 284 18.90 14.05 5.31
N ALA A 285 18.45 13.48 6.43
CA ALA A 285 19.29 13.29 7.61
C ALA A 285 20.53 12.44 7.29
N ALA A 286 20.38 11.41 6.45
CA ALA A 286 21.50 10.60 5.97
C ALA A 286 22.49 11.35 5.10
N ALA A 287 22.01 12.16 4.15
CA ALA A 287 22.85 13.00 3.32
C ALA A 287 23.64 14.03 4.16
N GLU A 288 22.98 14.66 5.13
CA GLU A 288 23.59 15.61 6.06
C GLU A 288 24.67 14.94 6.92
N ALA A 289 24.38 13.77 7.51
CA ALA A 289 25.35 13.01 8.30
C ALA A 289 26.58 12.56 7.48
N ALA A 290 26.39 12.27 6.19
CA ALA A 290 27.46 11.93 5.26
C ALA A 290 28.22 13.16 4.71
N GLY A 291 27.76 14.38 5.02
CA GLY A 291 28.34 15.62 4.48
C GLY A 291 28.19 15.76 2.97
N VAL A 292 27.15 15.17 2.37
CA VAL A 292 26.84 15.25 0.94
C VAL A 292 25.58 16.10 0.72
N ALA A 293 25.47 16.71 -0.46
CA ALA A 293 24.26 17.43 -0.84
C ALA A 293 23.08 16.44 -0.92
N PHE A 294 21.98 16.79 -0.27
CA PHE A 294 20.74 16.02 -0.36
C PHE A 294 20.07 16.24 -1.72
N ASP A 295 19.92 15.17 -2.49
CA ASP A 295 19.11 15.13 -3.71
C ASP A 295 17.87 14.27 -3.45
N PRO A 296 16.66 14.86 -3.38
CA PRO A 296 15.45 14.10 -3.12
C PRO A 296 15.05 13.18 -4.29
N HIS A 297 15.56 13.43 -5.51
CA HIS A 297 15.24 12.67 -6.73
C HIS A 297 16.26 11.58 -7.05
N ALA A 298 17.36 11.49 -6.30
CA ALA A 298 18.36 10.46 -6.54
C ALA A 298 17.69 9.06 -6.52
N PRO A 299 17.88 8.23 -7.56
CA PRO A 299 17.37 6.85 -7.59
C PRO A 299 18.03 6.03 -6.47
N GLY A 300 17.39 4.92 -6.08
CA GLY A 300 17.80 4.07 -4.95
C GLY A 300 19.32 3.89 -4.81
N GLY A 301 19.79 3.89 -3.57
CA GLY A 301 21.24 3.90 -3.30
C GLY A 301 21.65 4.43 -1.93
N LEU A 302 20.76 4.35 -0.96
CA LEU A 302 20.96 4.95 0.35
C LEU A 302 21.69 4.05 1.36
N GLY A 303 22.32 2.96 0.89
CA GLY A 303 23.13 2.00 1.64
C GLY A 303 22.92 2.02 3.15
N VAL A 304 22.19 1.03 3.68
CA VAL A 304 21.84 0.81 5.10
C VAL A 304 22.89 1.40 6.08
N GLY A 305 22.71 2.68 6.43
CA GLY A 305 23.68 3.46 7.20
C GLY A 305 23.14 3.84 8.57
N PRO A 306 24.01 4.27 9.51
CA PRO A 306 23.62 4.69 10.86
C PRO A 306 22.58 5.83 10.86
N ALA A 307 22.63 6.70 9.86
CA ALA A 307 21.76 7.87 9.78
C ALA A 307 20.30 7.55 9.41
N TRP A 308 19.99 6.29 9.06
CA TRP A 308 18.60 5.85 8.87
C TRP A 308 17.79 5.78 10.17
N ASP A 309 18.51 5.79 11.30
CA ASP A 309 17.91 5.69 12.62
C ASP A 309 17.24 7.01 13.04
N ALA A 310 17.31 8.09 12.24
CA ALA A 310 16.72 9.40 12.57
C ALA A 310 15.22 9.33 12.93
N HIS A 311 14.43 8.50 12.23
CA HIS A 311 13.01 8.30 12.56
C HIS A 311 12.80 7.57 13.90
N ILE A 312 13.74 6.72 14.32
CA ILE A 312 13.77 6.09 15.65
C ILE A 312 14.22 7.10 16.71
N ASP A 313 15.28 7.85 16.42
CA ASP A 313 15.86 8.83 17.32
C ASP A 313 14.87 9.94 17.64
N TYR A 314 14.04 10.34 16.68
CA TYR A 314 12.89 11.20 16.92
C TYR A 314 12.07 10.72 18.13
N TYR A 315 11.58 9.48 18.11
CA TYR A 315 10.76 8.94 19.20
C TYR A 315 11.54 8.75 20.50
N ARG A 316 12.85 8.44 20.45
CA ARG A 316 13.72 8.35 21.64
C ARG A 316 13.95 9.72 22.29
N LEU A 317 14.02 10.79 21.49
CA LEU A 317 14.21 12.17 21.97
C LEU A 317 12.90 12.78 22.50
N ARG A 318 11.72 12.25 22.11
CA ARG A 318 10.42 12.81 22.50
C ARG A 318 10.22 13.00 24.01
N PRO A 319 10.59 12.07 24.91
CA PRO A 319 10.36 12.22 26.35
C PRO A 319 11.19 13.33 27.00
N SER A 320 12.37 13.61 26.45
CA SER A 320 13.29 14.63 26.95
C SER A 320 13.13 15.99 26.26
N SER A 321 12.43 16.02 25.13
CA SER A 321 12.21 17.24 24.33
C SER A 321 11.06 18.09 24.89
N PHE A 322 11.22 19.41 24.81
CA PHE A 322 10.18 20.36 25.25
C PHE A 322 8.88 20.26 24.43
N SER A 323 9.01 19.98 23.13
CA SER A 323 7.91 19.84 22.18
C SER A 323 8.21 18.75 21.16
N TRP A 324 7.22 18.34 20.36
CA TRP A 324 7.47 17.37 19.28
C TRP A 324 8.28 18.02 18.17
N GLN A 325 8.11 19.32 17.93
CA GLN A 325 8.88 20.08 16.95
C GLN A 325 10.36 20.16 17.33
N THR A 326 10.66 20.29 18.63
CA THR A 326 12.05 20.22 19.14
C THR A 326 12.66 18.86 18.87
N ALA A 327 11.96 17.76 19.25
CA ALA A 327 12.44 16.41 18.96
C ALA A 327 12.62 16.16 17.45
N PHE A 328 11.72 16.71 16.63
CA PHE A 328 11.77 16.62 15.17
C PHE A 328 13.01 17.31 14.63
N GLN A 329 13.26 18.55 15.05
CA GLN A 329 14.43 19.31 14.62
C GLN A 329 15.73 18.64 15.07
N ASP A 330 15.79 18.15 16.31
CA ASP A 330 16.98 17.49 16.85
C ASP A 330 17.27 16.16 16.12
N ALA A 331 16.23 15.41 15.74
CA ALA A 331 16.39 14.14 15.04
C ALA A 331 16.71 14.29 13.54
N PHE A 332 16.08 15.25 12.85
CA PHE A 332 16.16 15.36 11.39
C PHE A 332 17.02 16.51 10.89
N GLY A 333 17.51 17.39 11.76
CA GLY A 333 18.35 18.54 11.38
C GLY A 333 17.59 19.63 10.60
N ILE A 334 16.26 19.65 10.65
CA ILE A 334 15.40 20.61 9.93
C ILE A 334 14.19 21.01 10.77
N GLY A 335 13.81 22.28 10.73
CA GLY A 335 12.59 22.76 11.40
C GLY A 335 11.33 22.28 10.67
N VAL A 336 10.23 22.06 11.41
CA VAL A 336 8.96 21.55 10.85
C VAL A 336 8.41 22.42 9.71
N ALA A 337 8.44 23.75 9.86
CA ALA A 337 7.95 24.67 8.84
C ALA A 337 8.78 24.60 7.54
N GLU A 338 10.10 24.58 7.67
CA GLU A 338 11.04 24.43 6.56
C GLU A 338 10.86 23.06 5.88
N PHE A 339 10.64 22.01 6.67
CA PHE A 339 10.32 20.68 6.17
C PHE A 339 9.03 20.68 5.32
N TYR A 340 7.93 21.25 5.82
CA TYR A 340 6.68 21.26 5.06
C TYR A 340 6.80 22.01 3.73
N GLU A 341 7.53 23.12 3.70
CA GLU A 341 7.81 23.85 2.47
C GLU A 341 8.65 23.00 1.50
N ALA A 342 9.78 22.45 1.96
CA ALA A 342 10.66 21.63 1.14
C ALA A 342 9.98 20.36 0.62
N PHE A 343 9.16 19.71 1.47
CA PHE A 343 8.41 18.51 1.09
C PHE A 343 7.29 18.81 0.10
N ALA A 344 6.62 19.97 0.21
CA ALA A 344 5.64 20.40 -0.77
C ALA A 344 6.27 20.62 -2.15
N VAL A 345 7.46 21.24 -2.21
CA VAL A 345 8.24 21.40 -3.45
C VAL A 345 8.62 20.03 -4.03
N TYR A 346 9.22 19.15 -3.22
CA TYR A 346 9.57 17.79 -3.64
C TYR A 346 8.37 17.04 -4.22
N ARG A 347 7.22 17.12 -3.56
CA ARG A 347 6.00 16.46 -4.01
C ARG A 347 5.49 17.03 -5.34
N ALA A 348 5.58 18.34 -5.53
CA ALA A 348 5.22 18.99 -6.79
C ALA A 348 6.18 18.60 -7.93
N GLU A 349 7.48 18.52 -7.65
CA GLU A 349 8.48 18.08 -8.63
C GLU A 349 8.28 16.62 -9.03
N LEU A 350 8.04 15.72 -8.06
CA LEU A 350 7.69 14.32 -8.34
C LEU A 350 6.39 14.21 -9.14
N ALA A 351 5.40 15.05 -8.83
CA ALA A 351 4.15 15.13 -9.59
C ALA A 351 4.44 15.50 -11.04
N ALA A 352 5.27 16.52 -11.24
CA ALA A 352 5.63 16.99 -12.56
C ALA A 352 6.37 15.93 -13.38
N GLU A 353 7.33 15.22 -12.77
CA GLU A 353 8.12 14.18 -13.43
C GLU A 353 7.25 12.98 -13.84
N ARG A 354 6.42 12.48 -12.91
CA ARG A 354 5.71 11.20 -13.10
C ARG A 354 4.32 11.35 -13.71
N MET A 355 3.73 12.53 -13.64
CA MET A 355 2.34 12.81 -14.01
C MET A 355 2.27 14.16 -14.71
N PRO A 356 2.62 14.24 -16.02
CA PRO A 356 2.82 15.52 -16.71
C PRO A 356 1.65 16.52 -16.65
N HIS A 357 0.39 16.05 -16.62
CA HIS A 357 -0.79 16.92 -16.39
C HIS A 357 -0.75 17.72 -15.08
N LEU A 358 -0.07 17.23 -14.04
CA LEU A 358 0.09 17.97 -12.78
C LEU A 358 1.17 19.06 -12.87
N ALA A 359 1.94 19.11 -13.97
CA ALA A 359 3.07 20.01 -14.16
C ALA A 359 2.73 21.26 -14.99
N ASP A 360 1.76 21.14 -15.91
CA ASP A 360 1.57 22.12 -16.99
C ASP A 360 0.53 23.19 -16.67
N ASP A 361 -0.11 23.13 -15.49
CA ASP A 361 -1.26 23.96 -15.06
C ASP A 361 -2.40 23.95 -16.10
N VAL A 362 -2.39 23.03 -17.06
CA VAL A 362 -3.40 22.96 -18.10
C VAL A 362 -4.50 22.05 -17.58
N ASP A 363 -5.71 22.60 -17.48
CA ASP A 363 -6.93 21.80 -17.41
C ASP A 363 -7.09 21.06 -18.76
N ALA A 364 -6.24 20.08 -19.06
CA ALA A 364 -6.32 19.22 -20.22
C ALA A 364 -5.58 17.91 -19.94
N PRO A 365 -6.10 16.78 -20.40
CA PRO A 365 -5.45 15.53 -20.12
C PRO A 365 -4.19 15.36 -20.97
N ALA A 366 -3.11 14.87 -20.35
CA ALA A 366 -1.84 14.64 -21.01
C ALA A 366 -1.80 13.25 -21.68
N LEU A 367 -1.14 13.14 -22.83
CA LEU A 367 -0.86 11.86 -23.51
C LEU A 367 0.65 11.64 -23.62
N VAL A 368 1.13 10.63 -22.89
CA VAL A 368 2.53 10.18 -22.82
C VAL A 368 2.65 8.84 -23.52
N PHE A 369 3.65 8.69 -24.39
CA PHE A 369 3.95 7.41 -25.03
C PHE A 369 5.08 6.69 -24.28
N GLU A 370 4.89 5.40 -24.01
CA GLU A 370 5.84 4.57 -23.28
C GLU A 370 6.39 3.45 -24.17
N GLY A 371 7.71 3.23 -24.11
CA GLY A 371 8.40 2.31 -25.01
C GLY A 371 8.55 2.84 -26.44
N GLU A 372 8.93 1.96 -27.37
CA GLU A 372 9.17 2.32 -28.78
C GLU A 372 7.87 2.38 -29.59
N VAL A 373 7.05 3.41 -29.35
CA VAL A 373 5.84 3.65 -30.17
C VAL A 373 6.26 4.28 -31.51
N GLY A 374 6.06 3.54 -32.60
CA GLY A 374 6.36 4.04 -33.95
C GLY A 374 5.65 5.37 -34.26
N PRO A 375 6.28 6.29 -35.01
CA PRO A 375 5.79 7.66 -35.19
C PRO A 375 4.39 7.73 -35.82
N ASP A 376 4.06 6.83 -36.75
CA ASP A 376 2.74 6.78 -37.38
C ASP A 376 1.64 6.33 -36.40
N VAL A 377 1.97 5.39 -35.51
CA VAL A 377 1.06 4.94 -34.45
C VAL A 377 0.84 6.06 -33.45
N ALA A 378 1.93 6.71 -33.01
CA ALA A 378 1.86 7.83 -32.08
C ALA A 378 1.02 9.00 -32.64
N ALA A 379 1.25 9.39 -33.91
CA ALA A 379 0.50 10.44 -34.57
C ALA A 379 -1.00 10.09 -34.67
N ARG A 380 -1.33 8.84 -35.04
CA ARG A 380 -2.73 8.38 -35.10
C ARG A 380 -3.41 8.36 -33.74
N VAL A 381 -2.74 7.85 -32.70
CA VAL A 381 -3.29 7.80 -31.33
C VAL A 381 -3.49 9.22 -30.80
N ARG A 382 -2.55 10.15 -31.06
CA ARG A 382 -2.68 11.55 -30.68
C ARG A 382 -3.86 12.23 -31.37
N ALA A 383 -3.98 12.09 -32.69
CA ALA A 383 -5.12 12.63 -33.43
C ALA A 383 -6.47 12.08 -32.91
N GLN A 384 -6.53 10.77 -32.64
CA GLN A 384 -7.70 10.12 -32.04
C GLN A 384 -8.02 10.62 -30.64
N PHE A 385 -6.99 10.88 -29.83
CA PHE A 385 -7.15 11.45 -28.50
C PHE A 385 -7.67 12.88 -28.57
N ASP A 386 -7.09 13.73 -29.43
CA ASP A 386 -7.52 15.12 -29.61
C ASP A 386 -8.96 15.22 -30.14
N GLU A 387 -9.31 14.37 -31.12
CA GLU A 387 -10.67 14.28 -31.67
C GLU A 387 -11.68 13.82 -30.61
N LEU A 388 -11.30 12.84 -29.78
CA LEU A 388 -12.11 12.41 -28.65
C LEU A 388 -12.35 13.57 -27.67
N GLN A 389 -11.31 14.29 -27.27
CA GLN A 389 -11.46 15.44 -26.35
C GLN A 389 -12.42 16.49 -26.93
N ALA A 390 -12.24 16.84 -28.21
CA ALA A 390 -13.09 17.81 -28.89
C ALA A 390 -14.55 17.34 -28.96
N LEU A 391 -14.76 16.07 -29.36
CA LEU A 391 -16.08 15.46 -29.44
C LEU A 391 -16.80 15.50 -28.09
N LEU A 392 -16.13 15.11 -27.00
CA LEU A 392 -16.74 15.06 -25.68
C LEU A 392 -17.00 16.45 -25.10
N ALA A 393 -16.07 17.39 -25.30
CA ALA A 393 -16.25 18.77 -24.89
C ALA A 393 -17.43 19.44 -25.62
N GLU A 394 -17.51 19.32 -26.95
CA GLU A 394 -18.55 19.96 -27.76
C GLU A 394 -19.92 19.27 -27.57
N ARG A 395 -19.95 17.95 -27.75
CA ARG A 395 -21.19 17.18 -27.83
C ARG A 395 -21.79 16.92 -26.45
N LEU A 396 -20.95 16.60 -25.45
CA LEU A 396 -21.40 16.18 -24.12
C LEU A 396 -21.22 17.26 -23.05
N GLY A 397 -20.51 18.35 -23.37
CA GLY A 397 -20.27 19.45 -22.44
C GLY A 397 -19.42 19.03 -21.24
N SER A 398 -18.62 17.97 -21.38
CA SER A 398 -17.85 17.40 -20.26
C SER A 398 -16.89 18.39 -19.61
N GLY A 399 -16.48 19.43 -20.36
CA GLY A 399 -15.35 20.29 -20.01
C GLY A 399 -14.04 19.50 -20.05
N PRO A 400 -12.89 20.17 -19.90
CA PRO A 400 -11.63 19.47 -19.73
C PRO A 400 -11.64 18.59 -18.49
N ALA A 401 -10.90 17.48 -18.55
CA ALA A 401 -10.65 16.60 -17.42
C ALA A 401 -9.14 16.47 -17.22
N ASP A 402 -8.70 16.60 -15.97
CA ASP A 402 -7.30 16.62 -15.60
C ASP A 402 -6.83 15.18 -15.24
N TYR A 403 -6.12 14.52 -16.17
CA TYR A 403 -5.55 13.18 -15.99
C TYR A 403 -4.45 12.89 -17.02
N THR A 404 -3.56 11.92 -16.77
CA THR A 404 -2.58 11.45 -17.78
C THR A 404 -2.95 10.10 -18.39
N VAL A 405 -2.83 9.97 -19.70
CA VAL A 405 -2.81 8.69 -20.42
C VAL A 405 -1.38 8.29 -20.75
N PHE A 406 -0.97 7.12 -20.27
CA PHE A 406 0.27 6.45 -20.67
C PHE A 406 -0.06 5.40 -21.74
N ALA A 407 0.21 5.71 -23.00
CA ALA A 407 0.01 4.81 -24.14
C ALA A 407 1.30 4.04 -24.43
N ALA A 408 1.37 2.81 -23.96
CA ALA A 408 2.53 1.94 -24.06
C ALA A 408 2.53 1.07 -25.32
N ALA A 409 3.71 0.89 -25.92
CA ALA A 409 3.89 0.09 -27.14
C ALA A 409 3.52 -1.40 -26.95
N ASP A 410 3.83 -1.95 -25.77
CA ASP A 410 3.68 -3.37 -25.43
C ASP A 410 3.32 -3.57 -23.94
N VAL A 411 3.13 -4.82 -23.54
CA VAL A 411 2.74 -5.19 -22.16
C VAL A 411 3.84 -4.87 -21.14
N GLU A 412 5.12 -4.96 -21.52
CA GLU A 412 6.25 -4.69 -20.62
C GLU A 412 6.34 -3.20 -20.31
N SER A 413 6.28 -2.35 -21.35
CA SER A 413 6.23 -0.90 -21.24
C SER A 413 4.99 -0.45 -20.47
N ALA A 414 3.85 -1.11 -20.68
CA ALA A 414 2.63 -0.82 -19.93
C ALA A 414 2.80 -1.21 -18.45
N ALA A 415 3.38 -2.37 -18.15
CA ALA A 415 3.60 -2.83 -16.79
C ALA A 415 4.60 -1.91 -16.05
N ALA A 416 5.67 -1.49 -16.73
CA ALA A 416 6.63 -0.53 -16.20
C ALA A 416 5.98 0.83 -15.92
N ALA A 417 5.15 1.34 -16.85
CA ALA A 417 4.40 2.57 -16.65
C ALA A 417 3.44 2.44 -15.45
N HIS A 418 2.69 1.35 -15.35
CA HIS A 418 1.78 1.08 -14.23
C HIS A 418 2.52 1.01 -12.89
N LEU A 419 3.65 0.29 -12.85
CA LEU A 419 4.50 0.20 -11.67
C LEU A 419 5.02 1.59 -11.27
N ARG A 420 5.45 2.41 -12.23
CA ARG A 420 5.97 3.76 -11.95
C ARG A 420 4.91 4.70 -11.36
N VAL A 421 3.67 4.64 -11.86
CA VAL A 421 2.61 5.60 -11.49
C VAL A 421 1.71 5.12 -10.34
N SER A 422 1.62 3.81 -10.11
CA SER A 422 0.79 3.22 -9.05
C SER A 422 1.62 2.53 -7.96
N GLY A 423 2.88 2.19 -8.26
CA GLY A 423 3.75 1.32 -7.46
C GLY A 423 3.36 -0.15 -7.45
N ARG A 424 2.26 -0.52 -8.10
CA ARG A 424 1.80 -1.90 -8.12
C ARG A 424 2.24 -2.59 -9.39
N GLU A 425 2.55 -3.87 -9.27
CA GLU A 425 2.73 -4.71 -10.46
C GLU A 425 1.42 -4.80 -11.22
N ALA A 426 1.53 -4.72 -12.54
CA ALA A 426 0.37 -4.91 -13.40
C ALA A 426 0.03 -6.41 -13.47
N PRO A 427 -1.26 -6.77 -13.65
CA PRO A 427 -1.63 -8.15 -13.98
C PRO A 427 -0.90 -8.62 -15.25
N GLN A 428 -0.61 -9.92 -15.37
CA GLN A 428 0.13 -10.47 -16.51
C GLN A 428 -0.53 -10.22 -17.87
N GLU A 429 -1.85 -10.02 -17.89
CA GLU A 429 -2.61 -9.71 -19.10
C GLU A 429 -3.55 -8.55 -18.82
N PHE A 430 -3.20 -7.36 -19.31
CA PHE A 430 -4.08 -6.20 -19.25
C PHE A 430 -3.97 -5.35 -20.52
N CYS A 431 -5.11 -4.79 -20.91
CA CYS A 431 -5.18 -3.81 -22.00
C CYS A 431 -5.26 -2.37 -21.49
N GLY A 432 -5.72 -2.20 -20.26
CA GLY A 432 -5.90 -0.91 -19.65
C GLY A 432 -5.98 -1.03 -18.14
N LEU A 433 -5.25 -0.18 -17.42
CA LEU A 433 -5.38 0.00 -15.97
C LEU A 433 -5.70 1.45 -15.69
N TRP A 434 -6.75 1.67 -14.90
CA TRP A 434 -7.27 3.01 -14.67
C TRP A 434 -7.20 3.38 -13.19
N SER A 435 -7.02 4.67 -12.97
CA SER A 435 -7.02 5.36 -11.69
C SER A 435 -7.75 6.70 -11.89
N PRO A 436 -8.26 7.36 -10.84
CA PRO A 436 -8.86 8.70 -10.97
C PRO A 436 -7.95 9.77 -11.62
N ARG A 437 -6.63 9.58 -11.62
CA ARG A 437 -5.65 10.56 -12.17
C ARG A 437 -4.85 10.08 -13.38
N HIS A 438 -4.84 8.78 -13.65
CA HIS A 438 -4.11 8.26 -14.80
C HIS A 438 -4.77 7.04 -15.41
N PHE A 439 -4.42 6.79 -16.67
CA PHE A 439 -4.79 5.61 -17.40
C PHE A 439 -3.57 5.04 -18.12
N VAL A 440 -3.25 3.77 -17.90
CA VAL A 440 -2.19 3.06 -18.61
C VAL A 440 -2.82 2.16 -19.65
N LEU A 441 -2.52 2.40 -20.92
CA LEU A 441 -3.04 1.73 -22.10
C LEU A 441 -1.96 0.90 -22.77
N ASN A 442 -2.20 -0.38 -23.00
CA ASN A 442 -1.35 -1.23 -23.83
C ASN A 442 -1.85 -1.19 -25.29
N LEU A 443 -1.07 -0.57 -26.19
CA LEU A 443 -1.40 -0.44 -27.62
C LEU A 443 -1.31 -1.77 -28.38
N GLY A 444 -0.63 -2.78 -27.82
CA GLY A 444 -0.54 -4.12 -28.38
C GLY A 444 -1.81 -4.96 -28.23
N CYS A 445 -2.81 -4.47 -27.50
CA CYS A 445 -4.08 -5.17 -27.36
C CYS A 445 -4.93 -5.12 -28.65
N ASN A 446 -5.68 -6.20 -28.90
CA ASN A 446 -6.62 -6.30 -30.03
C ASN A 446 -7.82 -5.32 -29.95
N THR A 447 -7.91 -4.52 -28.89
CA THR A 447 -8.96 -3.51 -28.73
C THR A 447 -8.47 -2.20 -29.35
N HIS A 448 -9.28 -1.61 -30.22
CA HIS A 448 -8.93 -0.34 -30.86
C HIS A 448 -8.73 0.76 -29.78
N PRO A 449 -7.60 1.50 -29.75
CA PRO A 449 -7.25 2.45 -28.69
C PRO A 449 -8.36 3.43 -28.31
N ILE A 450 -9.07 3.99 -29.30
CA ILE A 450 -10.21 4.90 -29.07
C ILE A 450 -11.27 4.33 -28.13
N THR A 451 -11.47 3.00 -28.13
CA THR A 451 -12.51 2.33 -27.34
C THR A 451 -12.17 2.44 -25.86
N LEU A 452 -10.91 2.16 -25.52
CA LEU A 452 -10.42 2.27 -24.15
C LEU A 452 -10.35 3.74 -23.73
N LEU A 453 -9.78 4.61 -24.57
CA LEU A 453 -9.69 6.05 -24.28
C LEU A 453 -11.05 6.68 -24.01
N ALA A 454 -12.06 6.41 -24.84
CA ALA A 454 -13.41 6.95 -24.68
C ALA A 454 -14.07 6.50 -23.37
N ARG A 455 -13.99 5.20 -23.08
CA ARG A 455 -14.54 4.62 -21.85
C ARG A 455 -13.89 5.22 -20.59
N HIS A 456 -12.57 5.35 -20.60
CA HIS A 456 -11.83 5.90 -19.48
C HIS A 456 -12.08 7.40 -19.31
N HIS A 457 -12.10 8.16 -20.40
CA HIS A 457 -12.45 9.58 -20.33
C HIS A 457 -13.86 9.78 -19.72
N ALA A 458 -14.86 9.02 -20.18
CA ALA A 458 -16.21 9.08 -19.62
C ALA A 458 -16.22 8.82 -18.10
N THR A 459 -15.43 7.85 -17.65
CA THR A 459 -15.24 7.55 -16.23
C THR A 459 -14.61 8.73 -15.47
N HIS A 460 -13.52 9.33 -15.97
CA HIS A 460 -12.87 10.48 -15.33
C HIS A 460 -13.81 11.68 -15.22
N VAL A 461 -14.50 12.04 -16.30
CA VAL A 461 -15.47 13.14 -16.30
C VAL A 461 -16.56 12.87 -15.26
N ARG A 462 -17.14 11.67 -15.23
CA ARG A 462 -18.15 11.29 -14.23
C ARG A 462 -17.65 11.40 -12.79
N VAL A 463 -16.44 10.91 -12.51
CA VAL A 463 -15.86 10.97 -11.16
C VAL A 463 -15.63 12.42 -10.75
N ARG A 464 -15.19 13.28 -11.67
CA ARG A 464 -15.01 14.72 -11.44
C ARG A 464 -16.33 15.46 -11.20
N LEU A 465 -17.35 15.16 -12.00
CA LEU A 465 -18.67 15.81 -11.89
C LEU A 465 -19.46 15.34 -10.66
N ALA A 466 -19.20 14.11 -10.21
CA ALA A 466 -19.84 13.51 -9.04
C ALA A 466 -18.80 12.76 -8.17
N PRO A 467 -17.94 13.48 -7.42
CA PRO A 467 -16.99 12.89 -6.48
C PRO A 467 -17.69 12.05 -5.41
N ALA A 468 -17.09 10.94 -4.96
CA ALA A 468 -17.76 9.94 -4.13
C ALA A 468 -18.24 10.48 -2.76
N ASP A 469 -17.48 11.41 -2.18
CA ASP A 469 -17.74 12.13 -0.94
C ASP A 469 -18.86 13.18 -1.07
N SER A 470 -19.16 13.61 -2.29
CA SER A 470 -20.22 14.59 -2.58
C SER A 470 -21.59 13.95 -2.83
N LEU A 471 -21.67 12.62 -2.87
CA LEU A 471 -22.88 11.91 -3.29
C LEU A 471 -23.93 11.85 -2.17
N PRO A 472 -25.23 11.91 -2.49
CA PRO A 472 -26.26 11.67 -1.50
C PRO A 472 -26.14 10.24 -0.94
N PRO A 473 -26.57 9.98 0.31
CA PRO A 473 -26.59 8.63 0.85
C PRO A 473 -27.36 7.68 -0.09
N LEU A 474 -26.72 6.59 -0.51
CA LEU A 474 -27.34 5.55 -1.32
C LEU A 474 -27.57 4.30 -0.47
N SER A 475 -28.55 3.49 -0.85
CA SER A 475 -28.68 2.16 -0.25
C SER A 475 -27.45 1.32 -0.62
N GLU A 476 -27.01 0.43 0.28
CA GLU A 476 -25.86 -0.46 0.05
C GLU A 476 -26.06 -1.38 -1.18
N GLN A 477 -27.29 -1.51 -1.67
CA GLN A 477 -27.62 -2.33 -2.84
C GLN A 477 -27.37 -1.61 -4.17
N LEU A 478 -27.36 -0.28 -4.18
CA LEU A 478 -27.11 0.54 -5.36
C LEU A 478 -25.61 0.70 -5.63
N CYS A 479 -25.28 1.05 -6.86
CA CYS A 479 -23.93 1.46 -7.20
C CYS A 479 -23.68 2.90 -6.73
N SER A 480 -22.42 3.28 -6.58
CA SER A 480 -22.03 4.55 -5.94
C SER A 480 -22.69 5.81 -6.53
N ARG A 481 -23.17 5.80 -7.77
CA ARG A 481 -23.77 6.96 -8.46
C ARG A 481 -25.19 6.70 -8.97
N GLY A 482 -25.98 5.92 -8.23
CA GLY A 482 -27.37 5.58 -8.56
C GLY A 482 -27.53 4.14 -9.08
N PRO A 483 -28.44 3.87 -10.03
CA PRO A 483 -28.72 2.52 -10.46
C PRO A 483 -27.52 1.93 -11.20
N CYS A 484 -27.20 0.67 -10.92
CA CYS A 484 -25.99 0.00 -11.39
C CYS A 484 -25.87 -0.09 -12.90
N TRP A 485 -26.98 -0.04 -13.64
CA TRP A 485 -26.94 -0.01 -15.10
C TRP A 485 -26.51 1.35 -15.69
N LEU A 486 -26.82 2.49 -15.05
CA LEU A 486 -26.69 3.81 -15.68
C LEU A 486 -25.23 4.26 -15.88
N THR A 487 -24.37 3.92 -14.92
CA THR A 487 -22.93 4.19 -14.99
C THR A 487 -22.29 3.51 -16.21
N PRO A 488 -22.27 2.17 -16.30
CA PRO A 488 -21.67 1.49 -17.44
C PRO A 488 -22.42 1.77 -18.75
N ALA A 489 -23.73 2.04 -18.70
CA ALA A 489 -24.51 2.47 -19.86
C ALA A 489 -24.00 3.78 -20.46
N THR A 490 -23.72 4.78 -19.61
CA THR A 490 -23.16 6.06 -20.04
C THR A 490 -21.80 5.84 -20.71
N ASP A 491 -20.93 5.06 -20.08
CA ASP A 491 -19.58 4.80 -20.60
C ASP A 491 -19.64 4.08 -21.96
N ARG A 492 -20.56 3.11 -22.12
CA ARG A 492 -20.78 2.40 -23.39
C ARG A 492 -21.38 3.28 -24.48
N TYR A 493 -22.29 4.20 -24.12
CA TYR A 493 -22.84 5.15 -25.07
C TYR A 493 -21.75 6.09 -25.60
N VAL A 494 -20.93 6.63 -24.69
CA VAL A 494 -19.78 7.48 -25.06
C VAL A 494 -18.79 6.72 -25.94
N GLU A 495 -18.47 5.47 -25.61
CA GLU A 495 -17.65 4.58 -26.43
C GLU A 495 -18.20 4.45 -27.85
N ALA A 496 -19.50 4.15 -28.00
CA ALA A 496 -20.15 3.96 -29.29
C ALA A 496 -20.16 5.23 -30.15
N VAL A 497 -20.50 6.37 -29.54
CA VAL A 497 -20.49 7.68 -30.18
C VAL A 497 -19.07 8.05 -30.64
N SER A 498 -18.07 7.79 -29.81
CA SER A 498 -16.67 8.07 -30.13
C SER A 498 -16.17 7.21 -31.30
N ARG A 499 -16.48 5.91 -31.29
CA ARG A 499 -16.17 4.99 -32.41
C ARG A 499 -16.83 5.41 -33.72
N ALA A 500 -18.06 5.92 -33.65
CA ALA A 500 -18.78 6.45 -34.79
C ALA A 500 -18.18 7.75 -35.33
N GLY A 501 -17.73 8.65 -34.44
CA GLY A 501 -17.04 9.89 -34.82
C GLY A 501 -15.78 9.62 -35.63
N VAL A 502 -14.96 8.66 -35.17
CA VAL A 502 -13.68 8.32 -35.83
C VAL A 502 -13.82 7.30 -36.97
N GLY A 503 -15.03 6.91 -37.35
CA GLY A 503 -15.29 5.98 -38.46
C GLY A 503 -14.89 4.51 -38.21
N VAL A 504 -14.62 4.11 -36.96
CA VAL A 504 -14.32 2.70 -36.61
C VAL A 504 -15.56 1.84 -36.77
N GLU A 505 -16.71 2.36 -36.34
CA GLU A 505 -17.99 1.66 -36.44
C GLU A 505 -19.15 2.65 -36.32
N THR A 506 -20.24 2.45 -37.07
CA THR A 506 -21.44 3.28 -36.94
C THR A 506 -22.18 3.02 -35.62
N LEU A 507 -22.86 4.05 -35.10
CA LEU A 507 -23.73 3.91 -33.92
C LEU A 507 -24.83 2.85 -34.15
N ALA A 508 -25.36 2.76 -35.37
CA ALA A 508 -26.36 1.77 -35.75
C ALA A 508 -25.86 0.32 -35.64
N GLN A 509 -24.60 0.04 -35.99
CA GLN A 509 -24.02 -1.30 -35.83
C GLN A 509 -23.89 -1.67 -34.34
N THR A 510 -23.48 -0.71 -33.49
CA THR A 510 -23.41 -0.95 -32.03
C THR A 510 -24.80 -1.16 -31.45
N ARG A 511 -25.78 -0.33 -31.81
CA ARG A 511 -27.19 -0.51 -31.45
C ARG A 511 -27.72 -1.89 -31.83
N ASN A 512 -27.48 -2.33 -33.06
CA ASN A 512 -27.96 -3.63 -33.52
C ASN A 512 -27.37 -4.80 -32.72
N ARG A 513 -26.08 -4.77 -32.39
CA ARG A 513 -25.47 -5.79 -31.51
C ARG A 513 -26.06 -5.75 -30.10
N SER A 514 -26.26 -4.57 -29.54
CA SER A 514 -26.87 -4.43 -28.22
C SER A 514 -28.33 -4.92 -28.21
N ILE A 515 -29.09 -4.69 -29.28
CA ILE A 515 -30.44 -5.26 -29.45
C ILE A 515 -30.38 -6.79 -29.47
N GLU A 516 -29.46 -7.38 -30.22
CA GLU A 516 -29.28 -8.82 -30.31
C GLU A 516 -28.95 -9.44 -28.93
N ALA A 517 -27.97 -8.87 -28.22
CA ALA A 517 -27.62 -9.31 -26.87
C ALA A 517 -28.77 -9.13 -25.87
N ALA A 518 -29.47 -7.99 -25.91
CA ALA A 518 -30.58 -7.68 -25.00
C ALA A 518 -31.79 -8.61 -25.19
N ARG A 519 -32.02 -9.13 -26.40
CA ARG A 519 -33.06 -10.14 -26.66
C ARG A 519 -32.79 -11.47 -25.98
N GLY A 520 -31.55 -11.76 -25.59
CA GLY A 520 -31.16 -12.96 -24.85
C GLY A 520 -31.68 -13.01 -23.41
N SER A 521 -32.30 -11.94 -22.90
CA SER A 521 -32.86 -11.89 -21.55
C SER A 521 -34.32 -11.44 -21.57
N GLY A 522 -35.10 -11.87 -20.57
CA GLY A 522 -36.45 -11.36 -20.28
C GLY A 522 -36.47 -10.36 -19.10
N GLN A 523 -35.33 -10.11 -18.45
CA GLN A 523 -35.25 -9.28 -17.25
C GLN A 523 -35.48 -7.80 -17.59
N PRO A 524 -36.37 -7.07 -16.89
CA PRO A 524 -36.61 -5.65 -17.13
C PRO A 524 -35.40 -4.81 -16.67
N LEU A 525 -35.26 -3.58 -17.20
CA LEU A 525 -34.14 -2.70 -16.86
C LEU A 525 -34.06 -2.38 -15.37
N HIS A 526 -35.20 -2.19 -14.69
CA HIS A 526 -35.23 -1.92 -13.25
C HIS A 526 -34.68 -3.07 -12.40
N ALA A 527 -34.66 -4.31 -12.94
CA ALA A 527 -34.02 -5.43 -12.25
C ALA A 527 -32.49 -5.27 -12.19
N LEU A 528 -31.90 -4.36 -12.98
CA LEU A 528 -30.46 -4.06 -12.99
C LEU A 528 -30.07 -2.84 -12.13
N GLU A 529 -30.99 -2.32 -11.32
CA GLU A 529 -30.70 -1.17 -10.45
C GLU A 529 -29.66 -1.49 -9.37
N THR A 530 -29.63 -2.74 -8.90
CA THR A 530 -28.76 -3.17 -7.80
C THR A 530 -27.56 -3.95 -8.31
N ASN A 531 -26.51 -4.04 -7.50
CA ASN A 531 -25.33 -4.86 -7.79
C ASN A 531 -25.71 -6.33 -8.03
N ALA A 532 -26.60 -6.88 -7.19
CA ALA A 532 -27.07 -8.26 -7.32
C ALA A 532 -27.85 -8.48 -8.62
N GLY A 533 -28.72 -7.53 -8.97
CA GLY A 533 -29.48 -7.55 -10.21
C GLY A 533 -28.60 -7.48 -11.46
N HIS A 534 -27.64 -6.55 -11.46
CA HIS A 534 -26.65 -6.42 -12.54
C HIS A 534 -25.82 -7.70 -12.71
N GLY A 535 -25.39 -8.32 -11.60
CA GLY A 535 -24.64 -9.57 -11.61
C GLY A 535 -25.44 -10.78 -12.12
N ALA A 536 -26.73 -10.87 -11.78
CA ALA A 536 -27.58 -12.02 -12.10
C ALA A 536 -27.85 -12.19 -13.61
N VAL A 537 -27.83 -11.11 -14.38
CA VAL A 537 -28.13 -11.13 -15.83
C VAL A 537 -26.88 -11.38 -16.69
N GLY A 538 -25.69 -11.28 -16.08
CA GLY A 538 -24.42 -11.36 -16.79
C GLY A 538 -24.00 -10.02 -17.42
N PRO A 539 -22.69 -9.73 -17.46
CA PRO A 539 -22.18 -8.41 -17.81
C PRO A 539 -22.49 -8.00 -19.25
N GLU A 540 -22.49 -8.92 -20.21
CA GLU A 540 -22.78 -8.62 -21.61
C GLU A 540 -24.20 -8.09 -21.80
N ILE A 541 -25.19 -8.83 -21.30
CA ILE A 541 -26.60 -8.48 -21.41
C ILE A 541 -26.91 -7.22 -20.60
N ALA A 542 -26.37 -7.10 -19.38
CA ALA A 542 -26.56 -5.91 -18.54
C ALA A 542 -26.01 -4.65 -19.23
N HIS A 543 -24.82 -4.72 -19.82
CA HIS A 543 -24.25 -3.61 -20.61
C HIS A 543 -25.06 -3.31 -21.86
N ALA A 544 -25.59 -4.33 -22.55
CA ALA A 544 -26.41 -4.14 -23.74
C ALA A 544 -27.73 -3.42 -23.43
N LEU A 545 -28.46 -3.88 -22.40
CA LEU A 545 -29.67 -3.23 -21.92
C LEU A 545 -29.40 -1.81 -21.42
N GLY A 546 -28.33 -1.63 -20.65
CA GLY A 546 -27.90 -0.32 -20.18
C GLY A 546 -27.61 0.64 -21.34
N PHE A 547 -26.78 0.21 -22.32
CA PHE A 547 -26.45 1.00 -23.51
C PHE A 547 -27.72 1.49 -24.24
N LEU A 548 -28.67 0.61 -24.51
CA LEU A 548 -29.91 0.96 -25.21
C LEU A 548 -30.75 1.96 -24.39
N ALA A 549 -30.70 1.88 -23.06
CA ALA A 549 -31.38 2.83 -22.19
C ALA A 549 -30.69 4.20 -22.18
N ALA A 550 -29.36 4.25 -22.16
CA ALA A 550 -28.62 5.50 -22.30
C ALA A 550 -28.83 6.14 -23.68
N GLU A 551 -28.87 5.34 -24.76
CA GLU A 551 -29.21 5.82 -26.11
C GLU A 551 -30.61 6.43 -26.14
N TRP A 552 -31.62 5.74 -25.59
CA TRP A 552 -32.99 6.26 -25.52
C TRP A 552 -33.09 7.57 -24.72
N LEU A 553 -32.38 7.66 -23.58
CA LEU A 553 -32.32 8.87 -22.77
C LEU A 553 -31.64 10.03 -23.52
N ALA A 554 -30.57 9.72 -24.25
CA ALA A 554 -29.86 10.69 -25.09
C ALA A 554 -30.73 11.20 -26.25
N GLU A 555 -31.47 10.31 -26.93
CA GLU A 555 -32.43 10.70 -27.99
C GLU A 555 -33.55 11.59 -27.44
N ARG A 556 -34.07 11.29 -26.24
CA ARG A 556 -35.19 12.01 -25.63
C ARG A 556 -34.79 13.36 -25.04
N ALA A 557 -33.75 13.39 -24.21
CA ALA A 557 -33.38 14.54 -23.39
C ALA A 557 -32.17 15.31 -23.95
N GLY A 558 -31.52 14.77 -24.98
CA GLY A 558 -30.24 15.24 -25.49
C GLY A 558 -29.06 14.56 -24.80
N GLU A 559 -27.99 14.35 -25.55
CA GLU A 559 -26.81 13.62 -25.06
C GLU A 559 -26.13 14.26 -23.84
N ARG A 560 -26.17 15.60 -23.77
CA ARG A 560 -25.63 16.37 -22.63
C ARG A 560 -26.30 15.99 -21.32
N SER A 561 -27.55 15.52 -21.34
CA SER A 561 -28.27 15.11 -20.14
C SER A 561 -27.63 13.90 -19.44
N LEU A 562 -26.91 13.04 -20.16
CA LEU A 562 -26.18 11.93 -19.56
C LEU A 562 -25.12 12.45 -18.57
N PHE A 563 -24.39 13.52 -18.92
CA PHE A 563 -23.42 14.14 -18.01
C PHE A 563 -24.06 15.12 -17.04
N GLU A 564 -25.16 15.76 -17.41
CA GLU A 564 -25.92 16.64 -16.52
C GLU A 564 -26.44 15.90 -15.30
N TYR A 565 -26.85 14.64 -15.45
CA TYR A 565 -27.18 13.77 -14.33
C TYR A 565 -26.07 13.77 -13.26
N TYR A 566 -24.81 13.59 -13.67
CA TYR A 566 -23.69 13.58 -12.74
C TYR A 566 -23.39 14.97 -12.17
N ARG A 567 -23.53 16.05 -12.96
CA ARG A 567 -23.39 17.43 -12.42
C ARG A 567 -24.42 17.73 -11.34
N LEU A 568 -25.63 17.23 -11.51
CA LEU A 568 -26.74 17.49 -10.59
C LEU A 568 -26.73 16.56 -9.36
N LEU A 569 -26.03 15.44 -9.43
CA LEU A 569 -26.05 14.41 -8.40
C LEU A 569 -25.56 14.93 -7.03
N PRO A 570 -24.41 15.65 -6.91
CA PRO A 570 -23.94 16.16 -5.63
C PRO A 570 -24.90 17.14 -4.93
N ALA A 571 -25.62 17.93 -5.72
CA ALA A 571 -26.57 18.93 -5.21
C ALA A 571 -28.00 18.37 -5.02
N SER A 572 -28.21 17.09 -5.30
CA SER A 572 -29.53 16.47 -5.26
C SER A 572 -29.76 15.69 -3.97
N ARG A 573 -31.02 15.68 -3.51
CA ARG A 573 -31.43 14.94 -2.30
C ARG A 573 -31.42 13.43 -2.48
N SER A 574 -31.51 12.96 -3.72
CA SER A 574 -31.46 11.56 -4.11
C SER A 574 -31.05 11.46 -5.58
N TRP A 575 -30.63 10.28 -6.02
CA TRP A 575 -30.27 10.04 -7.41
C TRP A 575 -31.49 10.14 -8.34
N GLU A 576 -32.68 9.74 -7.90
CA GLU A 576 -33.93 9.85 -8.67
C GLU A 576 -34.29 11.31 -8.92
N HIS A 577 -34.00 12.19 -7.96
CA HIS A 577 -34.18 13.63 -8.12
C HIS A 577 -33.20 14.19 -9.17
N ALA A 578 -31.93 13.79 -9.12
CA ALA A 578 -30.94 14.16 -10.16
C ALA A 578 -31.36 13.64 -11.54
N PHE A 579 -31.82 12.38 -11.62
CA PHE A 579 -32.31 11.74 -12.83
C PHE A 579 -33.47 12.52 -13.44
N ARG A 580 -34.49 12.84 -12.63
CA ARG A 580 -35.64 13.61 -13.10
C ARG A 580 -35.26 14.98 -13.62
N ARG A 581 -34.33 15.67 -12.96
CA ARG A 581 -33.87 16.99 -13.39
C ARG A 581 -33.05 16.93 -14.67
N ALA A 582 -32.21 15.92 -14.84
CA ALA A 582 -31.38 15.76 -16.03
C ALA A 582 -32.16 15.31 -17.27
N PHE A 583 -33.09 14.36 -17.11
CA PHE A 583 -33.78 13.71 -18.22
C PHE A 583 -35.24 14.17 -18.42
N GLY A 584 -35.77 15.01 -17.51
CA GLY A 584 -37.14 15.53 -17.60
C GLY A 584 -38.24 14.47 -17.45
N ILE A 585 -37.92 13.30 -16.87
CA ILE A 585 -38.85 12.17 -16.68
C ILE A 585 -38.59 11.52 -15.31
N ALA A 586 -39.64 11.06 -14.62
CA ALA A 586 -39.43 10.30 -13.39
C ALA A 586 -38.88 8.90 -13.72
N VAL A 587 -38.10 8.32 -12.81
CA VAL A 587 -37.47 7.00 -13.01
C VAL A 587 -38.50 5.90 -13.29
N ALA A 588 -39.62 5.89 -12.56
CA ALA A 588 -40.69 4.91 -12.78
C ALA A 588 -41.28 5.01 -14.20
N ASP A 589 -41.65 6.23 -14.60
CA ASP A 589 -42.18 6.51 -15.96
C ASP A 589 -41.16 6.15 -17.04
N PHE A 590 -39.87 6.36 -16.77
CA PHE A 590 -38.79 5.95 -17.67
C PHE A 590 -38.73 4.43 -17.82
N TYR A 591 -38.84 3.66 -16.74
CA TYR A 591 -38.83 2.20 -16.84
C TYR A 591 -40.02 1.64 -17.60
N ASP A 592 -41.20 2.21 -17.40
CA ASP A 592 -42.40 1.82 -18.16
C ASP A 592 -42.20 2.13 -19.65
N ALA A 593 -41.77 3.36 -19.98
CA ALA A 593 -41.51 3.77 -21.36
C ALA A 593 -40.40 2.92 -22.03
N PHE A 594 -39.34 2.57 -21.29
CA PHE A 594 -38.27 1.73 -21.82
C PHE A 594 -38.72 0.27 -22.01
N ALA A 595 -39.59 -0.25 -21.13
CA ALA A 595 -40.19 -1.56 -21.30
C ALA A 595 -41.08 -1.62 -22.55
N GLU A 596 -41.87 -0.57 -22.82
CA GLU A 596 -42.64 -0.43 -24.05
C GLU A 596 -41.75 -0.35 -25.29
N TYR A 597 -40.70 0.49 -25.25
CA TYR A 597 -39.69 0.59 -26.32
C TYR A 597 -39.06 -0.77 -26.65
N ARG A 598 -38.73 -1.56 -25.62
CA ARG A 598 -38.24 -2.93 -25.79
C ARG A 598 -39.29 -3.87 -26.37
N ALA A 599 -40.53 -3.80 -25.91
CA ALA A 599 -41.63 -4.62 -26.43
C ALA A 599 -41.90 -4.33 -27.92
N ALA A 600 -41.70 -3.08 -28.34
CA ALA A 600 -41.71 -2.66 -29.74
C ALA A 600 -40.44 -3.05 -30.53
N GLY A 601 -39.58 -3.89 -29.96
CA GLY A 601 -38.35 -4.36 -30.62
C GLY A 601 -37.26 -3.29 -30.75
N PHE A 602 -37.26 -2.29 -29.87
CA PHE A 602 -36.36 -1.13 -29.88
C PHE A 602 -36.53 -0.23 -31.11
N THR A 603 -37.78 -0.12 -31.58
CA THR A 603 -38.17 0.84 -32.62
C THR A 603 -38.76 2.09 -31.96
N SER A 604 -38.25 3.27 -32.34
CA SER A 604 -38.64 4.58 -31.84
C SER A 604 -39.72 5.23 -32.69
#